data_AF-A0A6L7MFA8-F1
#
_entry.id   AF-A0A6L7MFA8-F1
#
_cell.length_a   1.000
_cell.length_b   1.000
_cell.length_c   1.000
_cell.angle_alpha   90.00
_cell.angle_beta   90.00
_cell.angle_gamma   90.00
#
_symmetry.space_group_name_H-M   'P 1'
#
loop_
_entity.id
_entity.type
_entity.pdbx_description
1 polymer ?
#
loop_
_entity_poly.entity_id
_entity_poly.type
_entity_poly.pdbx_seq_one_letter_code
_entity_poly.pdbx_strand_id
1 'polypeptide(L)' 'MNEQHMEGKKAKKRPRSKDFIGAEAALRRAAVKARRRAIETTGSVPTWKDGKIVYETEV' A
#
# COMPACT_ATOMS: atom_id res chain seq x y z
N MET A 1 20.22 10.87 35.79
CA MET A 1 19.03 10.02 35.58
C MET A 1 17.82 10.93 35.62
N ASN A 2 17.02 10.95 34.56
CA ASN A 2 15.60 11.30 34.60
C ASN A 2 14.97 10.86 33.28
N GLU A 3 14.41 9.64 33.33
CA GLU A 3 13.46 9.10 32.36
C GLU A 3 12.31 10.08 32.15
N GLN A 4 12.07 10.47 30.90
CA GLN A 4 10.83 11.10 30.50
C GLN A 4 10.00 10.08 29.72
N HIS A 5 8.86 9.74 30.33
CA HIS A 5 7.89 8.76 29.88
C HIS A 5 7.46 8.95 28.42
N MET A 6 7.55 7.87 27.66
CA MET A 6 6.84 7.65 26.40
C MET A 6 5.34 7.49 26.68
N GLU A 7 4.59 8.59 26.69
CA GLU A 7 3.13 8.51 26.67
C GLU A 7 2.65 8.24 25.23
N GLY A 8 2.16 7.01 25.03
CA GLY A 8 1.51 6.56 23.81
C GLY A 8 0.31 7.44 23.44
N LYS A 9 0.53 8.41 22.55
CA LYS A 9 -0.54 9.17 21.91
C LYS A 9 -1.34 8.22 21.01
N LYS A 10 -2.48 7.73 21.50
CA LYS A 10 -3.52 7.11 20.68
C LYS A 10 -3.85 8.07 19.53
N ALA A 11 -3.35 7.78 18.33
CA ALA A 11 -3.58 8.59 17.15
C ALA A 11 -5.10 8.62 16.90
N LYS A 12 -5.75 9.74 17.27
CA LYS A 12 -7.11 10.03 16.81
C LYS A 12 -7.10 9.85 15.29
N LYS A 13 -7.89 8.91 14.76
CA LYS A 13 -8.10 8.76 13.31
C LYS A 13 -8.66 10.09 12.81
N ARG A 14 -7.78 10.99 12.39
CA ARG A 14 -8.16 12.22 11.71
C ARG A 14 -8.94 11.80 10.48
N PRO A 15 -10.16 12.33 10.25
CA PRO A 15 -10.85 12.09 9.00
C PRO A 15 -9.89 12.48 7.87
N ARG A 16 -9.64 11.52 6.96
CA ARG A 16 -8.76 11.74 5.80
C ARG A 16 -9.28 12.95 5.04
N SER A 17 -8.42 13.91 4.71
CA SER A 17 -8.84 15.08 3.94
C SER A 17 -9.44 14.63 2.60
N LYS A 18 -10.38 15.39 2.03
CA LYS A 18 -10.98 15.07 0.73
C LYS A 18 -9.91 14.86 -0.36
N ASP A 19 -8.85 15.65 -0.32
CA ASP A 19 -7.71 15.54 -1.24
C ASP A 19 -6.97 14.21 -1.07
N PHE A 20 -6.85 13.73 0.18
CA PHE A 20 -6.25 12.43 0.48
C PHE A 20 -7.08 11.28 -0.11
N ILE A 21 -8.42 11.37 -0.07
CA ILE A 21 -9.30 10.35 -0.67
C ILE A 21 -9.10 10.32 -2.20
N GLY A 22 -9.01 11.49 -2.83
CA GLY A 22 -8.72 11.60 -4.27
C GLY A 22 -7.35 11.01 -4.64
N ALA A 23 -6.32 11.35 -3.87
CA ALA A 23 -4.96 10.83 -4.07
C ALA A 23 -4.88 9.31 -3.86
N GLU A 24 -5.54 8.77 -2.84
CA GLU A 24 -5.60 7.32 -2.59
C GLU A 24 -6.30 6.60 -3.74
N ALA A 25 -7.43 7.15 -4.23
CA ALA A 25 -8.15 6.59 -5.37
C ALA A 25 -7.30 6.61 -6.65
N ALA A 26 -6.59 7.71 -6.92
CA ALA A 26 -5.68 7.83 -8.06
C ALA A 26 -4.53 6.81 -7.97
N LEU A 27 -3.93 6.66 -6.79
CA LEU A 27 -2.85 5.72 -6.55
C LEU A 27 -3.32 4.26 -6.73
N ARG A 28 -4.51 3.91 -6.21
CA ARG A 28 -5.10 2.59 -6.42
C ARG A 28 -5.32 2.29 -7.90
N ARG A 29 -5.84 3.25 -8.67
CA ARG A 29 -6.03 3.10 -10.12
C ARG A 29 -4.70 2.91 -10.85
N ALA A 30 -3.68 3.69 -10.50
CA ALA A 30 -2.35 3.56 -11.08
C ALA A 30 -1.73 2.20 -10.78
N ALA A 31 -1.86 1.71 -9.54
CA ALA A 31 -1.36 0.39 -9.14
C ALA A 31 -2.04 -0.75 -9.93
N VAL A 32 -3.36 -0.70 -10.11
CA VAL A 32 -4.09 -1.69 -10.92
C VAL A 32 -3.60 -1.67 -12.37
N LYS A 33 -3.42 -0.48 -12.96
CA LYS A 33 -2.93 -0.34 -14.34
C LYS A 33 -1.50 -0.88 -14.50
N ALA A 34 -0.62 -0.59 -13.55
CA ALA A 34 0.75 -1.06 -13.55
C ALA A 34 0.82 -2.60 -13.45
N ARG A 35 0.03 -3.19 -12.54
CA ARG A 35 -0.09 -4.64 -12.40
C ARG A 35 -0.56 -5.30 -13.69
N ARG A 36 -1.66 -4.81 -14.27
CA ARG A 36 -2.18 -5.35 -15.53
C ARG A 36 -1.15 -5.30 -16.64
N ARG A 37 -0.47 -4.16 -16.82
CA ARG A 37 0.53 -4.01 -17.87
C ARG A 37 1.74 -4.91 -17.64
N ALA A 38 2.17 -5.09 -16.39
CA ALA A 38 3.22 -6.04 -16.05
C ALA A 38 2.79 -7.47 -16.43
N ILE A 39 1.58 -7.92 -16.07
CA ILE A 39 1.05 -9.22 -16.50
C ILE A 39 1.06 -9.35 -18.03
N GLU A 40 0.57 -8.34 -18.75
CA GLU A 40 0.53 -8.34 -20.23
C GLU A 40 1.94 -8.46 -20.85
N THR A 41 2.97 -7.87 -20.23
CA THR A 41 4.34 -7.87 -20.78
C THR A 41 5.23 -9.01 -20.30
N THR A 42 5.13 -9.42 -19.03
CA THR A 42 6.04 -10.38 -18.39
C THR A 42 5.33 -11.67 -17.96
N GLY A 43 4.01 -11.76 -18.14
CA GLY A 43 3.19 -12.92 -17.77
C GLY A 43 2.92 -13.06 -16.26
N SER A 44 3.61 -12.30 -15.41
CA SER A 44 3.44 -12.34 -13.96
C SER A 44 3.91 -11.07 -13.24
N VAL A 45 3.40 -10.86 -12.03
CA VAL A 45 3.76 -9.76 -11.13
C VAL A 45 4.31 -10.32 -9.81
N PRO A 46 5.54 -9.96 -9.40
CA PRO A 46 6.05 -10.36 -8.10
C PRO A 46 5.37 -9.57 -6.97
N THR A 47 4.87 -10.27 -5.96
CA THR A 47 4.28 -9.72 -4.73
C THR A 47 4.97 -10.31 -3.51
N TRP A 48 5.23 -9.47 -2.51
CA TRP A 48 5.75 -9.93 -1.23
C TRP A 48 4.61 -10.41 -0.35
N LYS A 49 4.60 -11.70 0.01
CA LYS A 49 3.57 -12.31 0.85
C LYS A 49 4.23 -13.29 1.81
N ASP A 50 3.92 -13.17 3.11
CA ASP A 50 4.39 -14.10 4.15
C ASP A 50 5.91 -14.33 4.15
N GLY A 51 6.69 -13.26 3.95
CA GLY A 51 8.16 -13.33 3.98
C GLY A 51 8.82 -13.90 2.73
N LYS A 52 8.05 -14.11 1.64
CA LYS A 52 8.56 -14.62 0.36
C LYS A 52 8.00 -13.82 -0.83
N ILE A 53 8.70 -13.89 -1.95
CA ILE A 53 8.19 -13.40 -3.23
C ILE A 53 7.29 -14.49 -3.83
N VAL A 54 6.06 -14.13 -4.15
CA VAL A 54 5.11 -14.95 -4.93
C VAL A 54 4.81 -14.23 -6.24
N TYR A 55 4.63 -14.99 -7.31
CA TYR A 55 4.31 -14.44 -8.62
C TYR A 55 2.81 -14.60 -8.87
N GLU A 56 2.10 -13.48 -8.98
CA GLU A 56 0.70 -13.46 -9.40
C GLU A 56 0.64 -13.52 -10.93
N THR A 57 -0.17 -14.43 -11.46
CA THR A 57 -0.50 -14.54 -12.89
C THR A 57 -2.02 -14.48 -13.05
N GLU A 58 -2.52 -14.06 -14.21
CA GLU A 58 -3.95 -14.17 -14.52
C GLU A 58 -4.32 -15.67 -14.60
N VAL A 59 -5.39 -16.07 -13.91
CA VAL A 59 -5.96 -17.43 -14.01
C VAL A 59 -6.81 -17.53 -15.27
#